data_AF-A0ABD0YVL7-F1
#
_entry.id   AF-A0ABD0YVL7-F1
#
_cell.length_a   1.000
_cell.length_b   1.000
_cell.length_c   1.000
_cell.angle_alpha   90.00
_cell.angle_beta   90.00
_cell.angle_gamma   90.00
#
_symmetry.space_group_name_H-M   'P 1'
#
loop_
_entity.id
_entity.type
_entity.pdbx_description
1 polymer ?
#
loop_
_entity_poly.entity_id
_entity_poly.type
_entity_poly.pdbx_seq_one_letter_code
_entity_poly.pdbx_strand_id
1 'polypeptide(L)'
;MLMWLSLLQMCKLGDSQLRYMYTLWIKENNILPCLMENLLHLMPESVVHLVESNTKKTQEMFSKPPALTFDGWTSDKLGHLCSWVYCSVLRILPALARQWVTDADTKVTSLIDKLTTLFVSPILCAEELDYIKSQEKKFSNMKIHTHSASREVIAVYSLEDCTTELVIQLTHNHPLTPPKVDVSRAMVSTLKTRSFIMQLTIFLTHQNGSIWDGLILWKSNMDKKFEGVEECYICFSILHNSSHQLPKLTCQTCRKKFHSICLVGTRTNNHSISINLGLKKNIYKFQNRINKCFVFSSIHGSQQATNLPVPFAEIYSEL
;
A
#
# COMPACT_ATOMS: atom_id res chain seq x y z
N MET A 1 -1.95 -25.86 1.91
CA MET A 1 -2.84 -25.08 1.02
C MET A 1 -4.19 -24.75 1.65
N LEU A 2 -4.99 -25.72 2.11
CA LEU A 2 -6.32 -25.43 2.68
C LEU A 2 -6.30 -24.46 3.88
N MET A 3 -5.33 -24.58 4.79
CA MET A 3 -5.16 -23.61 5.89
C MET A 3 -4.93 -22.18 5.38
N TRP A 4 -4.18 -22.03 4.29
CA TRP A 4 -3.93 -20.72 3.67
C TRP A 4 -5.19 -20.15 3.04
N LEU A 5 -6.09 -20.98 2.51
CA LEU A 5 -7.40 -20.52 2.04
C LEU A 5 -8.23 -19.93 3.18
N SER A 6 -8.28 -20.64 4.31
CA SER A 6 -8.97 -20.15 5.50
C SER A 6 -8.36 -18.84 6.00
N LEU A 7 -7.03 -18.75 6.06
CA LEU A 7 -6.34 -17.53 6.48
C LEU A 7 -6.60 -16.35 5.52
N LEU A 8 -6.51 -16.57 4.21
CA LEU A 8 -6.81 -15.56 3.21
C LEU A 8 -8.27 -15.11 3.27
N GLN A 9 -9.20 -16.04 3.51
CA GLN A 9 -10.61 -15.73 3.69
C GLN A 9 -10.85 -14.89 4.95
N MET A 10 -10.18 -15.21 6.07
CA MET A 10 -10.22 -14.37 7.27
C MET A 10 -9.67 -12.97 7.02
N CYS A 11 -8.54 -12.84 6.31
CA CYS A 11 -7.98 -11.54 5.91
C CYS A 11 -8.94 -10.73 5.01
N LYS A 12 -9.65 -11.40 4.11
CA LYS A 12 -10.64 -10.78 3.21
C LYS A 12 -11.86 -10.27 3.96
N LEU A 13 -12.39 -11.06 4.90
CA LEU A 13 -13.58 -10.70 5.68
C LEU A 13 -13.28 -9.76 6.85
N GLY A 14 -12.04 -9.75 7.33
CA GLY A 14 -11.60 -8.87 8.41
C GLY A 14 -11.59 -7.40 8.00
N ASP A 15 -11.88 -6.53 8.98
CA ASP A 15 -11.69 -5.09 8.85
C ASP A 15 -10.20 -4.70 8.72
N SER A 16 -9.91 -3.41 8.57
CA SER A 16 -8.53 -2.94 8.38
C SER A 16 -7.59 -3.27 9.55
N GLN A 17 -8.11 -3.34 10.78
CA GLN A 17 -7.31 -3.66 11.97
C GLN A 17 -7.02 -5.16 12.05
N LEU A 18 -8.05 -6.00 11.91
CA LEU A 18 -7.91 -7.45 11.87
C LEU A 18 -7.00 -7.89 10.73
N ARG A 19 -7.17 -7.33 9.53
CA ARG A 19 -6.29 -7.61 8.39
C ARG A 19 -4.85 -7.22 8.67
N TYR A 20 -4.61 -6.09 9.34
CA TYR A 20 -3.27 -5.69 9.78
C TYR A 20 -2.69 -6.71 10.77
N MET A 21 -3.46 -7.16 11.76
CA MET A 21 -3.00 -8.15 12.75
C MET A 21 -2.64 -9.48 12.09
N TYR A 22 -3.47 -10.01 11.19
CA TYR A 22 -3.14 -11.23 10.45
C TYR A 22 -1.92 -11.06 9.55
N THR A 23 -1.81 -9.91 8.88
CA THR A 23 -0.65 -9.56 8.05
C THR A 23 0.64 -9.53 8.87
N LEU A 24 0.58 -8.94 10.07
CA LEU A 24 1.71 -8.87 11.00
C LEU A 24 2.10 -10.27 11.47
N TRP A 25 1.12 -11.10 11.86
CA TRP A 25 1.37 -12.47 12.29
C TRP A 25 2.02 -13.32 11.17
N ILE A 26 1.53 -13.21 9.93
CA ILE A 26 2.14 -13.90 8.76
C ILE A 26 3.61 -13.49 8.59
N LYS A 27 3.89 -12.20 8.75
CA LYS A 27 5.24 -11.64 8.60
C LYS A 27 6.17 -12.07 9.72
N GLU A 28 5.72 -12.02 10.98
CA GLU A 28 6.52 -12.40 12.15
C GLU A 28 6.89 -13.89 12.15
N ASN A 29 5.99 -14.75 11.67
CA ASN A 29 6.25 -16.19 11.54
C ASN A 29 7.00 -16.55 10.24
N ASN A 30 7.23 -15.58 9.35
CA ASN A 30 7.92 -15.76 8.07
C ASN A 30 7.40 -16.94 7.22
N ILE A 31 6.08 -17.15 7.20
CA ILE A 31 5.47 -18.31 6.53
C ILE A 31 5.15 -18.08 5.05
N LEU A 32 5.12 -16.82 4.60
CA LEU A 32 4.77 -16.47 3.21
C LEU A 32 5.79 -16.97 2.17
N PRO A 33 7.11 -16.83 2.35
CA PRO A 33 8.07 -17.29 1.35
C PRO A 33 7.92 -18.78 1.03
N CYS A 34 7.81 -19.60 2.08
CA CYS A 34 7.59 -21.05 1.94
C CYS A 34 6.30 -21.37 1.18
N LEU A 35 5.20 -20.62 1.40
CA LEU A 35 3.99 -20.77 0.61
C LEU A 35 4.28 -20.47 -0.86
N MET A 36 4.85 -19.30 -1.16
CA MET A 36 4.98 -18.81 -2.52
C MET A 36 5.92 -19.69 -3.36
N GLU A 37 7.02 -20.17 -2.79
CA GLU A 37 7.91 -21.14 -3.44
C GLU A 37 7.19 -22.46 -3.76
N ASN A 38 6.45 -23.01 -2.80
CA ASN A 38 5.67 -24.23 -3.02
C ASN A 38 4.55 -24.04 -4.06
N LEU A 39 3.93 -22.85 -4.11
CA LEU A 39 2.96 -22.53 -5.16
C LEU A 39 3.61 -22.58 -6.54
N LEU A 40 4.80 -21.99 -6.70
CA LEU A 40 5.52 -21.96 -7.97
C LEU A 40 5.95 -23.37 -8.43
N HIS A 41 6.42 -24.21 -7.51
CA HIS A 41 6.81 -25.60 -7.84
C HIS A 41 5.64 -26.50 -8.23
N LEU A 42 4.44 -26.21 -7.72
CA LEU A 42 3.23 -27.01 -7.94
C LEU A 42 2.32 -26.41 -9.01
N MET A 43 2.67 -25.27 -9.60
CA MET A 43 1.92 -24.68 -10.71
C MET A 43 2.09 -25.53 -11.98
N PRO A 44 1.09 -25.52 -12.89
CA PRO A 44 1.20 -26.22 -14.16
C PRO A 44 2.39 -25.74 -15.00
N GLU A 45 3.01 -26.65 -15.76
CA GLU A 45 4.11 -26.33 -16.68
C GLU A 45 3.76 -25.21 -17.67
N SER A 46 2.51 -25.17 -18.14
CA SER A 46 2.02 -24.11 -19.03
C SER A 46 2.12 -22.70 -18.43
N VAL A 47 2.06 -22.61 -17.09
CA VAL A 47 2.20 -21.35 -16.34
C VAL A 47 3.68 -21.03 -16.14
N VAL A 48 4.46 -21.99 -15.65
CA VAL A 48 5.88 -21.79 -15.30
C VAL A 48 6.73 -21.51 -16.56
N HIS A 49 6.41 -22.15 -17.68
CA HIS A 49 7.06 -21.91 -18.96
C HIS A 49 6.44 -20.75 -19.76
N LEU A 50 5.48 -20.02 -19.19
CA LEU A 50 4.87 -18.82 -19.80
C LEU A 50 4.30 -19.08 -21.21
N VAL A 51 3.59 -20.19 -21.40
CA VAL A 51 3.08 -20.60 -22.71
C VAL A 51 1.91 -19.70 -23.13
N GLU A 52 2.12 -18.85 -24.13
CA GLU A 52 1.13 -17.83 -24.56
C GLU A 52 -0.02 -18.39 -25.41
N SER A 53 0.15 -19.56 -26.06
CA SER A 53 -0.82 -20.12 -27.01
C SER A 53 -2.20 -20.43 -26.41
N ASN A 54 -2.28 -20.61 -25.09
CA ASN A 54 -3.52 -20.91 -24.35
C ASN A 54 -3.82 -19.90 -23.23
N THR A 55 -3.33 -18.65 -23.34
CA THR A 55 -3.36 -17.65 -22.26
C THR A 55 -4.74 -17.49 -21.60
N LYS A 56 -5.84 -17.45 -22.37
CA LYS A 56 -7.20 -17.31 -21.80
C LYS A 56 -7.59 -18.49 -20.90
N LYS A 57 -7.36 -19.73 -21.36
CA LYS A 57 -7.63 -20.94 -20.58
C LYS A 57 -6.76 -20.99 -19.32
N THR A 58 -5.50 -20.56 -19.45
CA THR A 58 -4.58 -20.47 -18.31
C THR A 58 -5.03 -19.42 -17.29
N GLN A 59 -5.53 -18.26 -17.75
CA GLN A 59 -6.07 -17.19 -16.90
C GLN A 59 -7.29 -17.65 -16.09
N GLU A 60 -8.15 -18.53 -16.63
CA GLU A 60 -9.31 -19.07 -15.90
C GLU A 60 -8.91 -19.77 -14.58
N MET A 61 -7.73 -20.39 -14.54
CA MET A 61 -7.19 -21.01 -13.32
C MET A 61 -6.90 -20.00 -12.20
N PHE A 62 -6.62 -18.75 -12.55
CA PHE A 62 -6.36 -17.69 -11.57
C PHE A 62 -7.64 -16.93 -11.19
N SER A 63 -8.65 -16.93 -12.06
CA SER A 63 -9.91 -16.21 -11.85
C SER A 63 -10.87 -16.93 -10.91
N LYS A 64 -11.02 -18.26 -11.03
CA LYS A 64 -12.04 -19.02 -10.30
C LYS A 64 -11.41 -20.12 -9.43
N PRO A 65 -11.93 -20.38 -8.22
CA PRO A 65 -11.46 -21.49 -7.40
C PRO A 65 -11.82 -22.84 -8.04
N PRO A 66 -10.96 -23.87 -7.92
CA PRO A 66 -11.35 -25.24 -8.22
C PRO A 66 -12.39 -25.75 -7.21
N ALA A 67 -13.11 -26.81 -7.58
CA ALA A 67 -14.01 -27.49 -6.65
C ALA A 67 -13.21 -28.13 -5.49
N LEU A 68 -13.45 -27.66 -4.27
CA LEU A 68 -12.80 -28.16 -3.06
C LEU A 68 -13.54 -29.39 -2.52
N THR A 69 -13.38 -30.53 -3.20
CA THR A 69 -13.90 -31.84 -2.74
C THR A 69 -12.81 -32.63 -2.02
N PHE A 70 -13.21 -33.51 -1.10
CA PHE A 70 -12.29 -34.35 -0.33
C PHE A 70 -11.68 -35.50 -1.15
N ASP A 71 -12.32 -35.88 -2.24
CA ASP A 71 -11.93 -36.93 -3.18
C ASP A 71 -11.48 -36.39 -4.54
N GLY A 72 -10.72 -37.21 -5.29
CA GLY A 72 -10.36 -36.92 -6.68
C GLY A 72 -9.35 -35.79 -6.88
N TRP A 73 -8.26 -35.77 -6.12
CA TRP A 73 -7.15 -34.83 -6.34
C TRP A 73 -6.24 -35.33 -7.47
N THR A 74 -6.29 -34.64 -8.61
CA THR A 74 -5.37 -34.82 -9.73
C THR A 74 -4.28 -33.76 -9.71
N SER A 75 -3.19 -33.98 -10.46
CA SER A 75 -2.13 -32.97 -10.64
C SER A 75 -2.69 -31.67 -11.22
N ASP A 76 -3.58 -31.74 -12.20
CA ASP A 76 -4.24 -30.56 -12.79
C ASP A 76 -5.07 -29.77 -11.77
N LYS A 77 -5.83 -30.47 -10.92
CA LYS A 77 -6.65 -29.84 -9.88
C LYS A 77 -5.78 -29.17 -8.82
N LEU A 78 -4.65 -29.79 -8.46
CA LEU A 78 -3.66 -29.21 -7.55
C LEU A 78 -3.00 -27.97 -8.18
N GLY A 79 -2.60 -28.05 -9.45
CA GLY A 79 -2.04 -26.92 -10.19
C GLY A 79 -3.00 -25.73 -10.28
N HIS A 80 -4.27 -25.99 -10.59
CA HIS A 80 -5.33 -24.98 -10.56
C HIS A 80 -5.47 -24.36 -9.16
N LEU A 81 -5.50 -25.19 -8.11
CA LEU A 81 -5.54 -24.67 -6.73
C LEU A 81 -4.35 -23.75 -6.44
N CYS A 82 -3.14 -24.13 -6.83
CA CYS A 82 -1.94 -23.32 -6.63
C CYS A 82 -2.00 -21.98 -7.38
N SER A 83 -2.43 -21.99 -8.65
CA SER A 83 -2.67 -20.77 -9.44
C SER A 83 -3.69 -19.85 -8.77
N TRP A 84 -4.80 -20.41 -8.28
CA TRP A 84 -5.84 -19.64 -7.60
C TRP A 84 -5.38 -19.08 -6.25
N VAL A 85 -4.65 -19.86 -5.44
CA VAL A 85 -4.08 -19.40 -4.16
C VAL A 85 -3.09 -18.26 -4.40
N TYR A 86 -2.22 -18.39 -5.42
CA TYR A 86 -1.27 -17.34 -5.80
C TYR A 86 -1.99 -16.03 -6.15
N CYS A 87 -2.99 -16.09 -7.03
CA CYS A 87 -3.82 -14.93 -7.37
C CYS A 87 -4.49 -14.34 -6.12
N SER A 88 -4.97 -15.19 -5.22
CA SER A 88 -5.63 -14.77 -3.99
C SER A 88 -4.69 -14.07 -3.01
N VAL A 89 -3.43 -14.52 -2.90
CA VAL A 89 -2.39 -13.82 -2.12
C VAL A 89 -2.15 -12.43 -2.70
N LEU A 90 -1.98 -12.32 -4.02
CA LEU A 90 -1.77 -11.02 -4.67
C LEU A 90 -2.98 -10.09 -4.51
N ARG A 91 -4.20 -10.64 -4.58
CA ARG A 91 -5.45 -9.88 -4.41
C ARG A 91 -5.64 -9.36 -2.98
N ILE A 92 -5.39 -10.20 -1.97
CA ILE A 92 -5.77 -9.94 -0.57
C ILE A 92 -4.61 -9.34 0.23
N LEU A 93 -3.37 -9.76 -0.06
CA LEU A 93 -2.17 -9.37 0.67
C LEU A 93 -1.08 -8.77 -0.26
N PRO A 94 -1.42 -7.80 -1.12
CA PRO A 94 -0.48 -7.26 -2.11
C PRO A 94 0.76 -6.65 -1.47
N ALA A 95 0.66 -6.00 -0.31
CA ALA A 95 1.81 -5.39 0.36
C ALA A 95 2.82 -6.44 0.87
N LEU A 96 2.33 -7.59 1.34
CA LEU A 96 3.21 -8.70 1.74
C LEU A 96 3.85 -9.37 0.53
N ALA A 97 3.09 -9.57 -0.55
CA ALA A 97 3.62 -10.13 -1.78
C ALA A 97 4.74 -9.26 -2.37
N ARG A 98 4.57 -7.93 -2.36
CA ARG A 98 5.62 -6.97 -2.76
C ARG A 98 6.87 -7.10 -1.92
N GLN A 99 6.71 -7.22 -0.61
CA GLN A 99 7.84 -7.40 0.29
C GLN A 99 8.58 -8.70 -0.03
N TRP A 100 7.87 -9.82 -0.17
CA TRP A 100 8.47 -11.09 -0.52
C TRP A 100 9.23 -11.04 -1.86
N VAL A 101 8.65 -10.44 -2.91
CA VAL A 101 9.35 -10.29 -4.21
C VAL A 101 10.60 -9.42 -4.10
N THR A 102 10.58 -8.40 -3.23
CA THR A 102 11.76 -7.56 -2.97
C THR A 102 12.90 -8.36 -2.32
N ASP A 103 12.55 -9.33 -1.48
CA ASP A 103 13.49 -10.16 -0.72
C ASP A 103 13.90 -11.44 -1.49
N ALA A 104 13.26 -11.76 -2.62
CA ALA A 104 13.50 -12.96 -3.43
C ALA A 104 14.66 -12.81 -4.43
N ASP A 105 15.23 -13.95 -4.86
CA ASP A 105 16.31 -13.99 -5.85
C ASP A 105 15.88 -13.41 -7.21
N THR A 106 16.82 -12.77 -7.91
CA THR A 106 16.57 -12.11 -9.21
C THR A 106 15.89 -13.00 -10.25
N LYS A 107 16.23 -14.30 -10.30
CA LYS A 107 15.60 -15.26 -11.22
C LYS A 107 14.13 -15.49 -10.89
N VAL A 108 13.83 -15.67 -9.61
CA VAL A 108 12.47 -15.87 -9.09
C VAL A 108 11.65 -14.60 -9.34
N THR A 109 12.19 -13.44 -9.02
CA THR A 109 11.57 -12.13 -9.27
C THR A 109 11.25 -11.91 -10.75
N SER A 110 12.17 -12.24 -11.67
CA SER A 110 11.92 -12.11 -13.11
C SER A 110 10.82 -13.06 -13.63
N LEU A 111 10.78 -14.30 -13.13
CA LEU A 111 9.73 -15.25 -13.48
C LEU A 111 8.36 -14.76 -12.99
N ILE A 112 8.28 -14.36 -11.72
CA ILE A 112 7.07 -13.86 -11.07
C ILE A 112 6.54 -12.62 -11.78
N ASP A 113 7.42 -11.70 -12.17
CA ASP A 113 7.05 -10.48 -12.88
C ASP A 113 6.33 -10.79 -14.20
N LYS A 114 6.91 -11.67 -15.02
CA LYS A 114 6.32 -12.10 -16.30
C LYS A 114 5.03 -12.88 -16.11
N LEU A 115 5.02 -13.84 -15.20
CA LEU A 115 3.85 -14.66 -14.86
C LEU A 115 2.68 -13.77 -14.41
N THR A 116 2.95 -12.84 -13.50
CA THR A 116 1.94 -11.91 -12.99
C THR A 116 1.44 -11.00 -14.09
N THR A 117 2.32 -10.47 -14.93
CA THR A 117 1.96 -9.60 -16.05
C THR A 117 1.03 -10.31 -17.04
N LEU A 118 1.33 -11.55 -17.38
CA LEU A 118 0.62 -12.31 -18.41
C LEU A 118 -0.72 -12.87 -17.91
N PHE A 119 -0.73 -13.48 -16.71
CA PHE A 119 -1.86 -14.28 -16.26
C PHE A 119 -2.70 -13.63 -15.16
N VAL A 120 -2.12 -12.80 -14.29
CA VAL A 120 -2.83 -12.33 -13.08
C VAL A 120 -3.24 -10.86 -13.16
N SER A 121 -2.34 -10.00 -13.63
CA SER A 121 -2.56 -8.54 -13.70
C SER A 121 -3.80 -8.17 -14.52
N PRO A 122 -4.07 -8.78 -15.70
CA PRO A 122 -5.27 -8.46 -16.48
C PRO A 122 -6.56 -8.74 -15.71
N ILE A 123 -6.59 -9.82 -14.91
CA ILE A 123 -7.75 -10.21 -14.09
C ILE A 123 -7.96 -9.18 -12.98
N LEU A 124 -6.92 -8.95 -12.16
CA LEU A 124 -7.02 -8.06 -11.00
C LEU A 124 -7.28 -6.61 -11.38
N CYS A 125 -6.66 -6.12 -12.46
CA CYS A 125 -6.92 -4.76 -12.95
C CYS A 125 -8.36 -4.61 -13.43
N ALA A 126 -8.90 -5.59 -14.17
CA ALA A 126 -10.28 -5.54 -14.64
C ALA A 126 -11.27 -5.58 -13.46
N GLU A 127 -11.07 -6.49 -12.51
CA GLU A 127 -11.90 -6.58 -11.29
C GLU A 127 -11.92 -5.25 -10.50
N GLU A 128 -10.76 -4.64 -10.29
CA GLU A 128 -10.63 -3.39 -9.53
C GLU A 128 -11.32 -2.22 -10.25
N LEU A 129 -11.11 -2.09 -11.58
CA LEU A 129 -11.71 -1.02 -12.38
C LEU A 129 -13.24 -1.18 -12.50
N ASP A 130 -13.72 -2.40 -12.72
CA ASP A 130 -15.16 -2.69 -12.78
C ASP A 130 -15.83 -2.44 -11.42
N TYR A 131 -15.16 -2.79 -10.33
CA TYR A 131 -15.63 -2.46 -8.99
C TYR A 131 -15.73 -0.95 -8.80
N ILE A 132 -14.68 -0.18 -9.09
CA ILE A 132 -14.69 1.29 -8.95
C ILE A 132 -15.81 1.92 -9.80
N LYS A 133 -15.96 1.46 -11.05
CA LYS A 133 -17.02 1.92 -11.96
C LYS A 133 -18.42 1.66 -11.38
N SER A 134 -18.63 0.52 -10.71
CA SER A 134 -19.91 0.22 -10.03
C SER A 134 -20.23 1.17 -8.86
N GLN A 135 -19.21 1.81 -8.29
CA GLN A 135 -19.35 2.69 -7.12
C GLN A 135 -19.39 4.19 -7.45
N GLU A 136 -19.24 4.58 -8.73
CA GLU A 136 -19.07 5.97 -9.20
C GLU A 136 -20.12 6.95 -8.63
N LYS A 137 -21.35 6.50 -8.39
CA LYS A 137 -22.48 7.35 -7.95
C LYS A 137 -22.47 7.72 -6.46
N LYS A 138 -21.48 7.30 -5.67
CA LYS A 138 -21.51 7.45 -4.20
C LYS A 138 -21.03 8.80 -3.65
N PHE A 139 -20.40 9.65 -4.46
CA PHE A 139 -19.78 10.89 -3.97
C PHE A 139 -20.50 12.15 -4.48
N SER A 140 -20.72 13.12 -3.59
CA SER A 140 -21.37 14.40 -3.91
C SER A 140 -20.42 15.41 -4.57
N ASN A 141 -19.19 15.51 -4.07
CA ASN A 141 -18.16 16.48 -4.50
C ASN A 141 -16.92 15.83 -5.15
N MET A 142 -17.05 14.58 -5.59
CA MET A 142 -16.01 13.86 -6.32
C MET A 142 -16.63 13.03 -7.45
N LYS A 143 -16.05 13.11 -8.65
CA LYS A 143 -16.41 12.26 -9.79
C LYS A 143 -15.24 11.32 -10.10
N ILE A 144 -15.52 10.08 -10.48
CA ILE A 144 -14.48 9.10 -10.78
C ILE A 144 -14.69 8.54 -12.18
N HIS A 145 -13.64 8.49 -12.98
CA HIS A 145 -13.62 7.90 -14.31
C HIS A 145 -12.59 6.78 -14.36
N THR A 146 -12.93 5.67 -14.99
CA THR A 146 -12.06 4.51 -15.15
C THR A 146 -11.78 4.25 -16.62
N HIS A 147 -10.51 4.04 -16.98
CA HIS A 147 -10.08 3.75 -18.34
C HIS A 147 -9.44 2.36 -18.40
N SER A 148 -10.20 1.36 -18.83
CA SER A 148 -9.75 -0.04 -18.84
C SER A 148 -8.56 -0.29 -19.77
N ALA A 149 -8.47 0.44 -20.90
CA ALA A 149 -7.39 0.28 -21.87
C ALA A 149 -6.02 0.75 -21.33
N SER A 150 -5.98 1.89 -20.66
CA SER A 150 -4.77 2.44 -20.03
C SER A 150 -4.57 1.97 -18.58
N ARG A 151 -5.54 1.24 -18.02
CA ARG A 151 -5.60 0.80 -16.62
C ARG A 151 -5.50 1.97 -15.63
N GLU A 152 -6.26 3.03 -15.93
CA GLU A 152 -6.22 4.29 -15.18
C GLU A 152 -7.53 4.57 -14.45
N VAL A 153 -7.40 5.22 -13.30
CA VAL A 153 -8.51 5.78 -12.52
C VAL A 153 -8.24 7.26 -12.35
N ILE A 154 -9.19 8.09 -12.78
CA ILE A 154 -9.14 9.54 -12.67
C ILE A 154 -10.21 9.98 -11.68
N ALA A 155 -9.82 10.63 -10.59
CA ALA A 155 -10.74 11.18 -9.60
C ALA A 155 -10.68 12.71 -9.62
N VAL A 156 -11.82 13.35 -9.91
CA VAL A 156 -11.97 14.80 -9.96
C VAL A 156 -12.73 15.25 -8.72
N TYR A 157 -12.01 15.81 -7.75
CA TYR A 157 -12.59 16.45 -6.58
C TYR A 157 -12.90 17.92 -6.91
N SER A 158 -14.11 18.39 -6.60
CA SER A 158 -14.57 19.74 -6.91
C SER A 158 -15.09 20.42 -5.65
N LEU A 159 -14.67 21.67 -5.43
CA LEU A 159 -15.19 22.51 -4.36
C LEU A 159 -15.34 23.93 -4.92
N GLU A 160 -16.56 24.46 -4.91
CA GLU A 160 -16.91 25.70 -5.58
C GLU A 160 -16.52 25.63 -7.08
N ASP A 161 -15.73 26.58 -7.58
CA ASP A 161 -15.25 26.63 -8.97
C ASP A 161 -13.85 26.01 -9.17
N CYS A 162 -13.25 25.49 -8.10
CA CYS A 162 -11.93 24.91 -8.13
C CYS A 162 -12.01 23.38 -8.25
N THR A 163 -11.02 22.75 -8.91
CA THR A 163 -10.95 21.30 -9.17
C THR A 163 -9.55 20.73 -8.90
N THR A 164 -9.48 19.55 -8.28
CA THR A 164 -8.25 18.75 -8.14
C THR A 164 -8.47 17.42 -8.83
N GLU A 165 -7.58 17.07 -9.75
CA GLU A 165 -7.66 15.86 -10.56
C GLU A 165 -6.50 14.93 -10.21
N LEU A 166 -6.85 13.80 -9.62
CA LEU A 166 -5.95 12.73 -9.20
C LEU A 166 -5.98 11.63 -10.27
N VAL A 167 -4.81 11.15 -10.66
CA VAL A 167 -4.64 10.04 -11.61
C VAL A 167 -3.92 8.89 -10.91
N ILE A 168 -4.51 7.70 -10.94
CA ILE A 168 -3.93 6.46 -10.45
C ILE A 168 -3.80 5.50 -11.63
N GLN A 169 -2.58 5.13 -11.99
CA GLN A 169 -2.29 4.22 -13.09
C GLN A 169 -1.76 2.90 -12.56
N LEU A 170 -2.46 1.80 -12.87
CA LEU A 170 -2.01 0.46 -12.54
C LEU A 170 -0.89 0.02 -13.47
N THR A 171 0.13 -0.63 -12.91
CA THR A 171 1.28 -1.11 -13.67
C THR A 171 0.95 -2.38 -14.46
N HIS A 172 1.83 -2.74 -15.40
CA HIS A 172 1.67 -3.94 -16.21
C HIS A 172 1.66 -5.23 -15.37
N ASN A 173 2.43 -5.26 -14.27
CA ASN A 173 2.59 -6.36 -13.32
C ASN A 173 1.81 -6.16 -12.00
N HIS A 174 0.72 -5.38 -12.02
CA HIS A 174 -0.09 -5.12 -10.82
C HIS A 174 -0.56 -6.44 -10.16
N PRO A 175 -0.41 -6.61 -8.82
CA PRO A 175 -0.11 -5.60 -7.80
C PRO A 175 1.34 -5.58 -7.30
N LEU A 176 2.28 -6.24 -7.99
CA LEU A 176 3.67 -6.35 -7.54
C LEU A 176 4.44 -5.02 -7.64
N THR A 177 4.20 -4.24 -8.69
CA THR A 177 4.59 -2.83 -8.64
C THR A 177 3.42 -2.00 -8.12
N PRO A 178 3.64 -1.08 -7.17
CA PRO A 178 2.61 -0.16 -6.75
C PRO A 178 2.10 0.70 -7.92
N PRO A 179 0.82 1.10 -7.91
CA PRO A 179 0.29 2.00 -8.92
C PRO A 179 1.02 3.36 -8.88
N LYS A 180 1.16 3.98 -10.05
CA LYS A 180 1.66 5.36 -10.15
C LYS A 180 0.54 6.32 -9.78
N VAL A 181 0.84 7.28 -8.91
CA VAL A 181 -0.10 8.30 -8.44
C VAL A 181 0.39 9.66 -8.88
N ASP A 182 -0.47 10.45 -9.49
CA ASP A 182 -0.16 11.80 -9.96
C ASP A 182 -1.36 12.74 -9.77
N VAL A 183 -1.13 14.06 -9.83
CA VAL A 183 -2.17 15.08 -9.80
C VAL A 183 -1.97 16.00 -11.00
N SER A 184 -2.82 15.87 -12.02
CA SER A 184 -2.75 16.64 -13.27
C SER A 184 -3.18 18.09 -13.09
N ARG A 185 -4.13 18.34 -12.19
CA ARG A 185 -4.63 19.68 -11.82
C ARG A 185 -4.82 19.76 -10.32
N ALA A 186 -4.36 20.84 -9.68
CA ALA A 186 -4.43 21.00 -8.24
C ALA A 186 -4.99 22.37 -7.84
N MET A 187 -5.89 22.38 -6.85
CA MET A 187 -6.37 23.63 -6.22
C MET A 187 -5.42 24.18 -5.14
N VAL A 188 -4.49 23.34 -4.66
CA VAL A 188 -3.59 23.65 -3.56
C VAL A 188 -2.17 23.89 -4.06
N SER A 189 -1.31 24.47 -3.21
CA SER A 189 0.10 24.66 -3.52
C SER A 189 0.81 23.34 -3.84
N THR A 190 1.85 23.42 -4.67
CA THR A 190 2.66 22.27 -5.12
C THR A 190 3.17 21.41 -3.96
N LEU A 191 3.58 22.02 -2.86
CA LEU A 191 4.02 21.30 -1.64
C LEU A 191 2.89 20.45 -1.03
N LYS A 192 1.67 20.98 -0.99
CA LYS A 192 0.50 20.25 -0.47
C LYS A 192 0.09 19.13 -1.42
N THR A 193 0.12 19.38 -2.73
CA THR A 193 -0.13 18.35 -3.75
C THR A 193 0.84 17.17 -3.60
N ARG A 194 2.14 17.45 -3.44
CA ARG A 194 3.15 16.40 -3.20
C ARG A 194 2.88 15.61 -1.92
N SER A 195 2.38 16.25 -0.86
CA SER A 195 1.98 15.57 0.37
C SER A 195 0.82 14.59 0.14
N PHE A 196 -0.20 15.00 -0.62
CA PHE A 196 -1.35 14.15 -0.94
C PHE A 196 -0.96 12.95 -1.81
N ILE A 197 -0.15 13.18 -2.85
CA ILE A 197 0.41 12.11 -3.69
C ILE A 197 1.17 11.12 -2.81
N MET A 198 2.09 11.63 -1.97
CA MET A 198 2.90 10.79 -1.08
C MET A 198 2.04 9.92 -0.16
N GLN A 199 1.02 10.48 0.49
CA GLN A 199 0.16 9.74 1.42
C GLN A 199 -0.60 8.61 0.74
N LEU A 200 -1.17 8.89 -0.45
CA LEU A 200 -1.90 7.88 -1.21
C LEU A 200 -0.94 6.81 -1.75
N THR A 201 0.23 7.18 -2.25
CA THR A 201 1.26 6.22 -2.66
C THR A 201 1.67 5.32 -1.50
N ILE A 202 1.88 5.86 -0.30
CA ILE A 202 2.20 5.07 0.91
C ILE A 202 1.07 4.08 1.21
N PHE A 203 -0.18 4.53 1.17
CA PHE A 203 -1.35 3.67 1.39
C PHE A 203 -1.38 2.51 0.39
N LEU A 204 -1.36 2.81 -0.92
CA LEU A 204 -1.46 1.81 -1.98
C LEU A 204 -0.24 0.86 -2.05
N THR A 205 0.92 1.31 -1.58
CA THR A 205 2.16 0.52 -1.58
C THR A 205 2.27 -0.38 -0.35
N HIS A 206 1.91 0.11 0.83
CA HIS A 206 2.24 -0.57 2.09
C HIS A 206 1.04 -1.13 2.84
N GLN A 207 -0.18 -0.88 2.37
CA GLN A 207 -1.39 -1.41 2.97
C GLN A 207 -2.08 -2.40 2.06
N ASN A 208 -2.75 -3.38 2.66
CA ASN A 208 -3.58 -4.37 1.97
C ASN A 208 -5.02 -3.83 1.77
N GLY A 209 -5.12 -2.59 1.30
CA GLY A 209 -6.38 -1.90 0.99
C GLY A 209 -6.60 -1.77 -0.52
N SER A 210 -7.85 -1.59 -0.93
CA SER A 210 -8.21 -1.38 -2.34
C SER A 210 -7.90 0.05 -2.80
N ILE A 211 -7.85 0.28 -4.11
CA ILE A 211 -7.76 1.64 -4.67
C ILE A 211 -8.98 2.45 -4.25
N TRP A 212 -10.15 1.82 -4.21
CA TRP A 212 -11.38 2.43 -3.74
C TRP A 212 -11.27 2.95 -2.29
N ASP A 213 -10.71 2.15 -1.38
CA ASP A 213 -10.46 2.59 0.01
C ASP A 213 -9.53 3.80 0.05
N GLY A 214 -8.48 3.79 -0.80
CA GLY A 214 -7.56 4.91 -0.96
C GLY A 214 -8.25 6.19 -1.46
N LEU A 215 -9.16 6.08 -2.41
CA LEU A 215 -9.96 7.21 -2.93
C LEU A 215 -10.91 7.77 -1.86
N ILE A 216 -11.57 6.93 -1.07
CA ILE A 216 -12.41 7.36 0.05
C ILE A 216 -11.57 8.13 1.08
N LEU A 217 -10.41 7.60 1.45
CA LEU A 217 -9.52 8.24 2.41
C LEU A 217 -8.99 9.57 1.88
N TRP A 218 -8.59 9.60 0.60
CA TRP A 218 -8.14 10.81 -0.07
C TRP A 218 -9.21 11.90 -0.08
N LYS A 219 -10.44 11.57 -0.50
CA LYS A 219 -11.58 12.48 -0.47
C LYS A 219 -11.84 13.01 0.95
N SER A 220 -11.89 12.12 1.94
CA SER A 220 -12.16 12.49 3.34
C SER A 220 -11.06 13.41 3.90
N ASN A 221 -9.81 13.21 3.50
CA ASN A 221 -8.71 14.11 3.82
C ASN A 221 -8.85 15.47 3.13
N MET A 222 -9.30 15.50 1.87
CA MET A 222 -9.60 16.75 1.17
C MET A 222 -10.71 17.53 1.87
N ASP A 223 -11.87 16.90 2.13
CA ASP A 223 -13.00 17.52 2.83
C ASP A 223 -12.53 18.19 4.14
N LYS A 224 -11.82 17.43 4.99
CA LYS A 224 -11.30 17.94 6.26
C LYS A 224 -10.26 19.04 6.13
N LYS A 225 -9.48 19.03 5.05
CA LYS A 225 -8.51 20.08 4.79
C LYS A 225 -9.23 21.41 4.54
N PHE A 226 -10.33 21.37 3.78
CA PHE A 226 -11.15 22.55 3.51
C PHE A 226 -12.00 22.98 4.71
N GLU A 227 -12.34 22.05 5.62
CA GLU A 227 -12.88 22.37 6.96
C GLU A 227 -11.84 23.05 7.90
N GLY A 228 -10.58 23.19 7.47
CA GLY A 228 -9.52 23.81 8.27
C GLY A 228 -8.87 22.90 9.30
N VAL A 229 -9.09 21.58 9.22
CA VAL A 229 -8.46 20.62 10.13
C VAL A 229 -6.98 20.48 9.82
N GLU A 230 -6.14 20.68 10.83
CA GLU A 230 -4.69 20.52 10.70
C GLU A 230 -4.28 19.05 10.56
N GLU A 231 -3.28 18.81 9.72
CA GLU A 231 -2.71 17.47 9.48
C GLU A 231 -1.70 17.07 10.57
N CYS A 232 -1.46 15.77 10.69
CA CYS A 232 -0.41 15.26 11.55
C CYS A 232 0.97 15.65 11.01
N TYR A 233 1.84 16.17 11.88
CA TYR A 233 3.17 16.61 11.48
C TYR A 233 4.17 15.48 11.16
N ILE A 234 3.81 14.22 11.47
CA ILE A 234 4.61 13.03 11.18
C ILE A 234 4.20 12.44 9.83
N CYS A 235 2.95 11.99 9.69
CA CYS A 235 2.51 11.33 8.46
C CYS A 235 1.98 12.31 7.38
N PHE A 236 1.88 13.60 7.70
CA PHE A 236 1.31 14.67 6.86
C PHE A 236 -0.17 14.50 6.50
N SER A 237 -0.86 13.50 7.08
CA SER A 237 -2.27 13.23 6.83
C SER A 237 -3.19 13.75 7.94
N ILE A 238 -4.44 14.08 7.59
CA ILE A 238 -5.47 14.44 8.58
C ILE A 238 -6.07 13.18 9.19
N LEU A 239 -6.45 12.21 8.36
CA LEU A 239 -6.91 10.90 8.77
C LEU A 239 -5.76 9.91 8.63
N HIS A 240 -5.39 9.25 9.73
CA HIS A 240 -4.33 8.24 9.66
C HIS A 240 -4.74 7.08 8.75
N ASN A 241 -3.83 6.66 7.85
CA ASN A 241 -4.10 5.69 6.80
C ASN A 241 -4.67 4.34 7.28
N SER A 242 -4.37 3.90 8.51
CA SER A 242 -4.86 2.60 9.03
C SER A 242 -6.01 2.71 10.03
N SER A 243 -6.05 3.79 10.82
CA SER A 243 -7.03 3.93 11.92
C SER A 243 -8.15 4.90 11.58
N HIS A 244 -8.00 5.67 10.50
CA HIS A 244 -8.91 6.74 10.07
C HIS A 244 -9.24 7.73 11.20
N GLN A 245 -8.30 7.91 12.15
CA GLN A 245 -8.44 8.83 13.28
C GLN A 245 -7.79 10.17 12.98
N LEU A 246 -8.32 11.22 13.62
CA LEU A 246 -7.77 12.58 13.60
C LEU A 246 -6.55 12.71 14.54
N PRO A 247 -5.65 13.69 14.28
CA PRO A 247 -4.52 13.95 15.16
C PRO A 247 -5.01 14.65 16.44
N LYS A 248 -5.22 13.86 17.50
CA LYS A 248 -5.72 14.34 18.79
C LYS A 248 -4.63 14.92 19.69
N LEU A 249 -3.37 14.53 19.49
CA LEU A 249 -2.26 14.98 20.32
C LEU A 249 -1.69 16.28 19.78
N THR A 250 -1.31 17.20 20.66
CA THR A 250 -0.73 18.50 20.28
C THR A 250 0.52 18.76 21.11
N CYS A 251 1.62 19.16 20.47
CA CYS A 251 2.83 19.59 21.19
C CYS A 251 2.55 20.92 21.89
N GLN A 252 2.89 21.02 23.17
CA GLN A 252 2.65 22.25 23.94
C GLN A 252 3.55 23.42 23.51
N THR A 253 4.76 23.12 23.02
CA THR A 253 5.74 24.15 22.59
C THR A 253 5.44 24.67 21.19
N CYS A 254 5.39 23.79 20.19
CA CYS A 254 5.26 24.20 18.79
C CYS A 254 3.83 24.14 18.23
N ARG A 255 2.86 23.72 19.06
CA ARG A 255 1.42 23.59 18.73
C ARG A 255 1.10 22.65 17.55
N LYS A 256 2.07 21.87 17.06
CA LYS A 256 1.86 20.89 15.99
C LYS A 256 1.03 19.70 16.47
N LYS A 257 0.20 19.13 15.58
CA LYS A 257 -0.69 18.01 15.88
C LYS A 257 -0.13 16.66 15.43
N PHE A 258 -0.52 15.59 16.13
CA PHE A 258 -0.04 14.23 15.91
C PHE A 258 -1.15 13.19 16.09
N HIS A 259 -1.16 12.15 15.25
CA HIS A 259 -1.91 10.92 15.56
C HIS A 259 -1.22 10.17 16.69
N SER A 260 -2.00 9.58 17.59
CA SER A 260 -1.47 8.81 18.72
C SER A 260 -0.51 7.70 18.26
N ILE A 261 -0.90 6.96 17.22
CA ILE A 261 -0.08 5.88 16.66
C ILE A 261 1.23 6.36 16.03
N CYS A 262 1.22 7.54 15.38
CA CYS A 262 2.42 8.13 14.79
C CYS A 262 3.44 8.55 15.86
N LEU A 263 2.97 8.95 17.05
CA LEU A 263 3.84 9.31 18.16
C LEU A 263 4.33 8.07 18.94
N VAL A 264 3.46 7.08 19.17
CA VAL A 264 3.84 5.85 19.88
C VAL A 264 4.89 5.05 19.10
N GLY A 265 4.77 4.97 17.76
CA GLY A 265 5.78 4.34 16.90
C GLY A 265 7.15 5.04 16.89
N THR A 266 7.31 6.17 17.58
CA THR A 266 8.60 6.86 17.75
C THR A 266 9.23 6.67 19.14
N ARG A 267 8.54 5.99 20.09
CA ARG A 267 8.98 5.83 21.50
C ARG A 267 9.42 4.39 21.83
N THR A 268 10.28 3.76 21.02
CA THR A 268 10.96 2.52 21.43
C THR A 268 12.35 2.86 21.98
N ASN A 269 12.57 2.57 23.27
CA ASN A 269 13.82 2.81 24.00
C ASN A 269 15.04 2.16 23.31
N ASN A 270 16.12 2.93 23.21
CA ASN A 270 17.51 2.55 22.87
C ASN A 270 17.78 1.88 21.51
N HIS A 271 18.51 2.61 20.67
CA HIS A 271 19.34 2.14 19.55
C HIS A 271 18.71 1.16 18.54
N SER A 272 17.55 1.49 17.99
CA SER A 272 17.24 1.31 16.56
C SER A 272 15.79 1.72 16.30
N ILE A 273 15.62 2.65 15.36
CA ILE A 273 14.33 3.22 14.99
C ILE A 273 13.59 2.17 14.15
N SER A 274 12.66 1.45 14.78
CA SER A 274 11.66 0.65 14.06
C SER A 274 10.39 1.47 13.85
N ILE A 275 10.48 2.52 13.04
CA ILE A 275 9.27 3.14 12.50
C ILE A 275 8.75 2.17 11.45
N ASN A 276 7.56 1.61 11.69
CA ASN A 276 6.87 0.74 10.74
C ASN A 276 6.28 1.59 9.59
N LEU A 277 7.18 2.18 8.79
CA LEU A 277 6.91 2.82 7.52
C LEU A 277 7.91 2.21 6.55
N GLY A 278 7.43 1.73 5.40
CA GLY A 278 8.27 1.40 4.24
C GLY A 278 8.98 2.61 3.62
N LEU A 279 9.38 3.59 4.44
CA LEU A 279 10.01 4.84 4.08
C LEU A 279 11.48 4.85 4.54
N LYS A 280 12.28 3.82 4.19
CA LYS A 280 13.73 3.86 4.46
C LYS A 280 14.42 5.11 3.88
N LYS A 281 13.88 5.72 2.81
CA LYS A 281 14.45 6.93 2.17
C LYS A 281 14.02 8.28 2.77
N ASN A 282 13.00 8.34 3.63
CA ASN A 282 12.56 9.61 4.24
C ASN A 282 12.95 9.76 5.71
N ILE A 283 13.61 8.75 6.30
CA ILE A 283 14.05 8.73 7.71
C ILE A 283 14.84 10.00 8.08
N TYR A 284 15.76 10.44 7.24
CA TYR A 284 16.59 11.62 7.51
C TYR A 284 15.81 12.95 7.55
N LYS A 285 14.79 13.13 6.70
CA LYS A 285 13.91 14.32 6.74
C LYS A 285 12.98 14.30 7.95
N PHE A 286 12.58 13.11 8.39
CA PHE A 286 11.76 12.89 9.59
C PHE A 286 12.54 13.19 10.88
N GLN A 287 13.77 12.68 11.01
CA GLN A 287 14.59 12.80 12.22
C GLN A 287 14.95 14.26 12.53
N ASN A 288 15.31 15.05 11.51
CA ASN A 288 15.65 16.47 11.67
C ASN A 288 14.46 17.36 12.08
N ARG A 289 13.21 16.95 11.81
CA ARG A 289 12.01 17.74 12.15
C ARG A 289 11.45 17.41 13.53
N ILE A 290 11.62 16.15 13.98
CA ILE A 290 11.26 15.71 15.34
C ILE A 290 12.17 16.40 16.36
N ASN A 291 13.48 16.50 16.08
CA ASN A 291 14.46 17.16 16.96
C ASN A 291 14.17 18.65 17.23
N LYS A 292 13.39 19.33 16.37
CA LYS A 292 12.94 20.72 16.62
C LYS A 292 11.69 20.83 17.48
N CYS A 293 10.89 19.76 17.59
CA CYS A 293 9.65 19.75 18.37
C CYS A 293 9.84 19.18 19.78
N PHE A 294 10.85 18.34 19.96
CA PHE A 294 11.27 17.79 21.25
C PHE A 294 12.56 18.47 21.71
N VAL A 295 12.46 19.72 22.16
CA VAL A 295 13.45 20.24 23.10
C VAL A 295 13.22 19.44 24.37
N PHE A 296 14.11 18.48 24.65
CA PHE A 296 14.11 17.77 25.92
C PHE A 296 14.22 18.81 27.03
N SER A 297 13.17 18.95 27.83
CA SER A 297 13.24 19.55 29.15
C SER A 297 14.07 18.60 30.02
N SER A 298 15.39 18.72 29.95
CA SER A 298 16.31 18.06 30.87
C SER A 298 16.16 18.73 32.24
N ILE A 299 15.28 18.21 33.07
CA ILE A 299 15.34 18.46 34.51
C ILE A 299 16.40 17.52 35.08
N HIS A 300 17.56 18.11 35.38
CA HIS A 300 18.63 17.65 36.29
C HIS A 300 19.36 16.34 35.96
N GLY A 301 20.63 16.49 35.58
CA GLY A 301 21.60 15.40 35.52
C GLY A 301 22.75 15.73 34.55
N SER A 302 23.81 16.31 35.10
CA SER A 302 25.10 16.60 34.47
C SER A 302 25.61 15.52 33.49
N GLN A 303 25.96 15.91 32.26
CA GLN A 303 27.32 15.79 31.69
C GLN A 303 27.38 16.26 30.23
N GLN A 304 28.21 17.30 30.02
CA GLN A 304 29.02 17.67 28.86
C GLN A 304 28.46 17.52 27.43
N ALA A 305 28.21 18.69 26.85
CA ALA A 305 28.24 18.94 25.42
C ALA A 305 29.67 18.80 24.86
N THR A 306 29.83 18.10 23.74
CA THR A 306 30.89 18.38 22.76
C THR A 306 30.42 18.01 21.35
N ASN A 307 30.71 18.93 20.42
CA ASN A 307 30.82 18.78 18.96
C ASN A 307 29.54 18.86 18.09
N LEU A 308 29.22 20.10 17.70
CA LEU A 308 28.69 20.43 16.37
C LEU A 308 29.82 20.30 15.31
N PRO A 309 29.49 20.00 14.05
CA PRO A 309 29.80 20.99 13.01
C PRO A 309 28.71 21.19 11.94
N VAL A 310 28.47 22.49 11.64
CA VAL A 310 28.26 23.29 10.40
C VAL A 310 27.84 22.63 9.04
N PRO A 311 27.39 23.39 8.00
CA PRO A 311 26.06 23.25 7.38
C PRO A 311 26.08 22.72 5.93
N PHE A 312 25.13 21.86 5.55
CA PHE A 312 24.95 21.44 4.15
C PHE A 312 23.82 22.23 3.47
N ALA A 313 24.21 23.32 2.81
CA ALA A 313 23.62 23.70 1.52
C ALA A 313 24.06 22.65 0.46
N GLU A 314 23.36 22.56 -0.66
CA GLU A 314 23.56 21.58 -1.76
C GLU A 314 22.88 20.21 -1.61
N ILE A 315 21.54 20.18 -1.56
CA ILE A 315 20.75 19.08 -2.15
C ILE A 315 19.48 19.68 -2.80
N TYR A 316 19.69 20.48 -3.85
CA TYR A 316 18.65 20.89 -4.79
C TYR A 316 19.28 20.94 -6.19
N SER A 317 19.72 19.80 -6.69
CA SER A 317 20.08 19.60 -8.09
C SER A 317 20.01 18.10 -8.37
N GLU A 318 18.80 17.65 -8.70
CA GLU A 318 18.44 16.42 -9.43
C GLU A 318 17.00 16.02 -9.06
N LEU A 319 16.09 16.84 -9.55
CA LEU A 319 14.73 16.50 -9.95
C LEU A 319 14.53 17.08 -11.34
#